data_AF-A0A1Z9PB92-F1
#
_entry.id   AF-A0A1Z9PB92-F1
#
_cell.length_a   1.000
_cell.length_b   1.000
_cell.length_c   1.000
_cell.angle_alpha   90.00
_cell.angle_beta   90.00
_cell.angle_gamma   90.00
#
_symmetry.space_group_name_H-M   'P 1'
#
loop_
_entity.id
_entity.type
_entity.pdbx_description
1 polymer ?
#
loop_
_entity_poly.entity_id
_entity_poly.type
_entity_poly.pdbx_seq_one_letter_code
_entity_poly.pdbx_strand_id
1 'polypeptide(L)' 'MKFKITLASLTTFLNKVTKLLIPLVVASLLLGVLFGTDTPFVGDVYTNVSEVLNMLGEDALLALVALIIILAYLKKD' A
#
# COMPACT_ATOMS: atom_id res chain seq x y z
N MET A 1 -29.44 13.50 -14.95
CA MET A 1 -29.24 12.13 -14.42
C MET A 1 -29.37 12.17 -12.91
N LYS A 2 -30.22 11.33 -12.28
CA LYS A 2 -30.23 11.18 -10.82
C LYS A 2 -29.19 10.13 -10.44
N PHE A 3 -28.03 10.56 -9.95
CA PHE A 3 -27.06 9.64 -9.36
C PHE A 3 -27.69 9.05 -8.09
N LYS A 4 -28.21 7.82 -8.18
CA LYS A 4 -28.50 7.03 -6.98
C LYS A 4 -27.16 6.60 -6.40
N ILE A 5 -26.59 7.44 -5.54
CA ILE A 5 -25.45 7.05 -4.70
C ILE A 5 -25.99 6.04 -3.70
N THR A 6 -25.68 4.77 -3.92
CA THR A 6 -25.92 3.70 -2.96
C THR A 6 -24.60 3.34 -2.29
N LEU A 7 -24.69 2.68 -1.14
CA LEU A 7 -23.50 2.16 -0.46
C LEU A 7 -22.71 1.21 -1.38
N ALA A 8 -23.43 0.43 -2.20
CA ALA A 8 -22.83 -0.46 -3.20
C ALA A 8 -22.12 0.31 -4.33
N SER A 9 -22.71 1.38 -4.86
CA SER A 9 -22.06 2.19 -5.90
C SER A 9 -20.83 2.93 -5.38
N LEU A 10 -20.88 3.42 -4.13
CA LEU A 10 -19.74 4.06 -3.47
C LEU A 10 -18.61 3.05 -3.24
N THR A 11 -18.94 1.86 -2.73
CA THR A 11 -17.96 0.77 -2.53
C THR A 11 -17.31 0.37 -3.86
N THR A 12 -18.09 0.28 -4.92
CA THR A 12 -17.58 -0.04 -6.27
C THR A 12 -16.64 1.05 -6.78
N PHE A 13 -16.97 2.31 -6.55
CA PHE A 13 -16.11 3.43 -6.92
C PHE A 13 -14.79 3.42 -6.15
N LEU A 14 -14.84 3.31 -4.82
CA LEU A 14 -13.64 3.25 -3.98
C LEU A 14 -12.77 2.07 -4.38
N ASN A 15 -13.34 0.89 -4.62
CA ASN A 15 -12.59 -0.27 -5.09
C ASN A 15 -11.89 -0.02 -6.43
N LYS A 16 -12.52 0.68 -7.38
CA LYS A 16 -11.88 1.05 -8.64
C LYS A 16 -10.73 2.03 -8.44
N VAL A 17 -10.94 3.06 -7.61
CA VAL A 17 -9.90 4.04 -7.28
C VAL A 17 -8.72 3.36 -6.58
N THR A 18 -8.97 2.54 -5.55
CA THR A 18 -7.93 1.79 -4.83
C THR A 18 -7.13 0.88 -5.76
N LYS A 19 -7.78 0.19 -6.71
CA LYS A 19 -7.08 -0.63 -7.70
C LYS A 19 -6.09 0.16 -8.57
N LEU A 20 -6.37 1.44 -8.82
CA LEU A 20 -5.45 2.34 -9.54
C LEU A 20 -4.38 2.93 -8.61
N LEU A 21 -4.73 3.23 -7.36
CA LEU A 21 -3.79 3.80 -6.40
C LEU A 21 -2.75 2.80 -5.89
N ILE A 22 -3.09 1.51 -5.76
CA ILE A 22 -2.14 0.47 -5.33
C ILE A 22 -0.86 0.47 -6.18
N PRO A 23 -0.91 0.30 -7.51
CA PRO A 23 0.31 0.29 -8.32
C PRO A 23 1.05 1.63 -8.28
N LEU A 24 0.33 2.76 -8.14
CA LEU A 24 0.95 4.07 -7.99
C LEU A 24 1.78 4.16 -6.69
N VAL A 25 1.22 3.72 -5.56
CA VAL A 25 1.92 3.67 -4.28
C VAL A 25 3.13 2.72 -4.36
N VAL A 26 2.96 1.53 -4.95
CA VAL A 26 4.06 0.56 -5.10
C VAL A 26 5.19 1.13 -5.96
N ALA A 27 4.86 1.77 -7.09
CA ALA A 27 5.85 2.43 -7.93
C ALA A 27 6.56 3.56 -7.18
N SER A 28 5.83 4.40 -6.44
CA SER A 28 6.41 5.44 -5.60
C SER A 28 7.35 4.88 -4.53
N LEU A 29 7.04 3.75 -3.89
CA LEU A 29 7.95 3.13 -2.93
C LEU A 29 9.27 2.71 -3.59
N LEU A 30 9.21 2.09 -4.78
CA LEU A 30 10.41 1.73 -5.55
C LEU A 30 11.22 2.98 -5.92
N LEU A 31 10.56 4.02 -6.41
CA LEU A 31 11.22 5.28 -6.77
C LEU A 31 11.80 6.00 -5.54
N GLY A 32 11.13 5.96 -4.39
CA GLY A 32 11.61 6.58 -3.15
C GLY A 32 12.86 5.89 -2.61
N VAL A 33 12.96 4.57 -2.76
CA VAL A 33 14.19 3.82 -2.46
C VAL A 33 15.34 4.21 -3.39
N LEU A 34 15.07 4.42 -4.68
CA LEU A 34 16.10 4.68 -5.69
C LEU A 34 16.55 6.15 -5.75
N PHE A 35 15.62 7.08 -5.59
CA PHE A 35 15.83 8.51 -5.80
C PHE A 35 15.79 9.32 -4.50
N GLY A 36 15.46 8.69 -3.38
CA GLY A 36 15.37 9.34 -2.07
C GLY A 36 14.08 10.15 -1.87
N THR A 37 14.03 10.85 -0.73
CA THR A 37 12.82 11.54 -0.24
C THR A 37 12.60 12.94 -0.82
N ASP A 38 13.55 13.47 -1.58
CA ASP A 38 13.47 14.83 -2.13
C ASP A 38 12.55 14.92 -3.37
N THR A 39 12.08 13.77 -3.88
CA THR A 39 11.19 13.71 -5.04
C THR A 39 9.74 14.01 -4.63
N PRO A 40 9.05 15.00 -5.23
CA PRO A 40 7.66 15.31 -4.90
C PRO A 40 6.73 14.10 -5.04
N PHE A 41 5.76 13.97 -4.13
CA PHE A 41 4.84 12.83 -3.99
C PHE A 41 5.51 11.50 -3.61
N VAL A 42 6.55 11.09 -4.33
CA VAL A 42 7.30 9.83 -4.12
C VAL A 42 7.95 9.80 -2.74
N GLY A 43 8.63 10.88 -2.37
CA GLY A 43 9.32 11.01 -1.09
C GLY A 43 8.38 10.96 0.09
N ASP A 44 7.24 11.65 -0.01
CA ASP A 44 6.21 11.63 1.04
C ASP A 44 5.62 10.23 1.22
N VAL A 45 5.36 9.50 0.13
CA VAL A 45 4.87 8.12 0.18
C VAL A 45 5.89 7.21 0.86
N TYR A 46 7.17 7.32 0.50
CA TYR A 46 8.24 6.54 1.12
C TYR A 46 8.36 6.83 2.61
N THR A 47 8.43 8.11 3.00
CA THR A 47 8.55 8.55 4.39
C THR A 47 7.40 8.02 5.23
N ASN A 48 6.15 8.26 4.80
CA ASN A 48 4.97 7.81 5.54
C ASN A 48 4.93 6.29 5.75
N VAL A 49 5.31 5.51 4.72
CA VAL A 49 5.34 4.04 4.85
C VAL A 49 6.50 3.60 5.74
N SER A 50 7.67 4.23 5.61
CA SER A 50 8.83 3.92 6.46
C SER A 50 8.58 4.23 7.93
N GLU A 51 7.85 5.30 8.25
CA GLU A 51 7.46 5.64 9.61
C GLU A 51 6.57 4.55 10.22
N VAL A 52 5.58 4.06 9.47
CA VAL A 52 4.74 2.94 9.91
C VAL A 52 5.56 1.67 10.12
N LEU A 53 6.53 1.38 9.24
CA LEU A 53 7.42 0.23 9.43
C LEU A 53 8.30 0.40 10.69
N ASN A 54 8.81 1.60 10.95
CA ASN A 54 9.59 1.90 12.14
C ASN A 54 8.76 1.77 13.43
N MET A 55 7.45 2.09 13.38
CA MET A 55 6.54 1.87 14.51
C MET A 55 6.37 0.38 14.86
N LEU A 56 6.59 -0.54 13.92
CA LEU A 56 6.57 -1.99 14.16
C LEU A 56 7.84 -2.49 14.85
N GLY A 57 8.88 -1.66 14.96
CA GLY A 57 10.14 -1.96 15.66
C GLY A 57 11.20 -2.61 14.77
N GLU A 58 12.34 -2.93 15.38
CA GLU A 58 13.53 -3.47 14.69
C GLU A 58 13.25 -4.80 13.96
N ASP A 59 12.36 -5.62 14.54
CA ASP A 59 11.97 -6.93 13.98
C ASP A 59 10.83 -6.85 12.96
N ALA A 60 10.41 -5.63 12.53
CA ALA A 60 9.31 -5.45 11.58
C ALA A 60 9.49 -6.27 10.29
N LEU A 61 10.72 -6.31 9.76
CA LEU A 61 11.04 -7.10 8.57
C LEU A 61 10.89 -8.59 8.82
N LEU A 62 11.37 -9.09 9.96
CA LEU A 62 11.25 -10.50 10.35
C LEU A 62 9.77 -10.90 10.48
N ALA A 63 8.95 -10.06 11.11
CA ALA A 63 7.52 -10.26 11.25
C ALA A 63 6.80 -10.29 9.90
N LEU A 64 7.15 -9.38 8.97
CA LEU A 64 6.59 -9.36 7.62
C LEU A 64 6.97 -10.60 6.82
N VAL A 65 8.23 -11.04 6.87
CA VAL A 65 8.69 -12.27 6.21
C VAL A 65 7.93 -13.48 6.74
N ALA A 66 7.78 -13.60 8.05
CA ALA A 66 7.01 -14.67 8.67
C ALA A 66 5.54 -14.67 8.22
N LEU A 67 4.91 -13.49 8.18
CA LEU A 67 3.53 -13.34 7.72
C LEU A 67 3.37 -13.75 6.25
N ILE A 68 4.31 -13.38 5.38
CA ILE A 68 4.31 -13.76 3.96
C ILE A 68 4.40 -15.29 3.82
N ILE A 69 5.28 -15.95 4.58
CA ILE A 69 5.40 -17.42 4.57
C ILE A 69 4.08 -18.08 4.97
N ILE A 70 3.45 -17.60 6.06
CA ILE A 70 2.15 -18.11 6.52
C ILE A 70 1.08 -17.91 5.46
N LEU A 71 0.95 -16.69 4.90
CA LEU A 71 -0.05 -16.38 3.88
C LEU A 71 0.17 -17.17 2.58
N ALA A 72 1.42 -17.35 2.16
CA ALA A 72 1.76 -18.17 1.00
C ALA A 72 1.41 -19.65 1.21
N TYR A 73 1.63 -20.18 2.41
CA TYR A 73 1.20 -21.52 2.79
C TYR A 73 -0.32 -21.66 2.78
N LEU A 74 -1.05 -20.69 3.34
CA LEU A 74 -2.53 -20.70 3.39
C LEU A 74 -3.18 -20.52 2.01
N LYS A 75 -2.48 -19.88 1.06
CA LYS A 75 -2.94 -19.72 -0.34
C LYS A 75 -2.71 -20.93 -1.23
N LYS A 76 -2.15 -22.04 -0.70
CA LYS A 76 -1.83 -23.24 -1.48
C LYS A 76 -3.06 -24.07 -1.90
N ASP A 77 -4.26 -23.62 -1.56
CA ASP A 77 -5.55 -24.14 -2.01
C ASP A 77 -6.34 -23.08 -2.81
#